data_AF-A0A3A4WRP2-F1
#
_entry.id   AF-A0A3A4WRP2-F1
#
_cell.length_a   1.000
_cell.length_b   1.000
_cell.length_c   1.000
_cell.angle_alpha   90.00
_cell.angle_beta   90.00
_cell.angle_gamma   90.00
#
_symmetry.space_group_name_H-M   'P 1'
#
loop_
_entity.id
_entity.type
_entity.pdbx_description
1 polymer ?
#
loop_
_entity_poly.entity_id
_entity_poly.type
_entity_poly.pdbx_seq_one_letter_code
_entity_poly.pdbx_strand_id
1 'polypeptide(L)'
;MKGKILLAVIAVWLPAEGGHGGYLEMMNNLQGYRPPEYFQRQLQESEGKPTVQKDARDEDMGRALAAAEKEFTSAAARWREALALQRDEELFFKPDARLWKRLEGAKTQPQAAADALSGRFSADTLATLVLLR
;
A
#
# COMPACT_ATOMS: atom_id res chain seq x y z
N MET A 1 -23.71 24.91 41.16
CA MET A 1 -24.39 23.84 40.40
C MET A 1 -25.04 24.42 39.17
N LYS A 2 -25.16 23.59 38.11
CA LYS A 2 -25.88 23.81 36.83
C LYS A 2 -25.03 24.44 35.71
N GLY A 3 -24.23 23.58 35.09
CA GLY A 3 -23.73 23.79 33.74
C GLY A 3 -24.87 23.75 32.71
N LYS A 4 -24.67 24.46 31.61
CA LYS A 4 -25.50 24.38 30.40
C LYS A 4 -24.56 24.12 29.24
N ILE A 5 -24.52 22.88 28.78
CA ILE A 5 -23.80 22.50 27.56
C ILE A 5 -24.73 22.86 26.40
N LEU A 6 -24.33 23.86 25.61
CA LEU A 6 -24.95 24.19 24.34
C LEU A 6 -24.50 23.15 23.30
N LEU A 7 -25.40 22.23 22.95
CA LEU A 7 -25.24 21.32 21.82
C LEU A 7 -25.42 22.11 20.52
N ALA A 8 -24.31 22.47 19.88
CA ALA A 8 -24.31 22.98 18.52
C ALA A 8 -24.50 21.80 17.56
N VAL A 9 -25.70 21.67 16.98
CA VAL A 9 -25.98 20.74 15.89
C VAL A 9 -25.35 21.31 14.63
N ILE A 10 -24.24 20.72 14.19
CA ILE A 10 -23.64 21.03 12.89
C ILE A 10 -24.52 20.37 11.82
N ALA A 11 -25.40 21.16 11.22
CA ALA A 11 -26.08 20.77 10.00
C ALA A 11 -25.04 20.76 8.87
N VAL A 12 -24.58 19.56 8.50
CA VAL A 12 -23.77 19.37 7.29
C VAL A 12 -24.67 19.66 6.09
N TRP A 13 -24.40 20.78 5.43
CA TRP A 13 -25.01 21.15 4.17
C TRP A 13 -24.31 20.33 3.07
N LEU A 14 -24.93 19.24 2.63
CA LEU A 14 -24.51 18.53 1.42
C LEU A 14 -25.04 19.31 0.20
N PRO A 15 -24.18 19.81 -0.71
CA PRO A 15 -24.67 20.30 -1.99
C PRO A 15 -25.17 19.11 -2.81
N ALA A 16 -26.47 19.09 -3.06
CA ALA A 16 -27.09 18.21 -4.03
C ALA A 16 -26.83 18.76 -5.44
N GLU A 17 -25.65 18.49 -5.99
CA GLU A 17 -25.36 18.78 -7.40
C GLU A 17 -25.20 17.48 -8.21
N GLY A 18 -26.18 17.25 -9.08
CA GLY A 18 -25.94 16.92 -10.49
C GLY A 18 -25.32 15.56 -10.80
N GLY A 19 -26.00 14.45 -10.48
CA GLY A 19 -25.42 13.11 -10.68
C GLY A 19 -25.98 12.25 -11.82
N HIS A 20 -26.61 12.77 -12.90
CA HIS A 20 -27.23 11.87 -13.91
C HIS A 20 -27.09 12.28 -15.40
N GLY A 21 -26.34 13.34 -15.74
CA GLY A 21 -26.14 13.75 -17.14
C GLY A 21 -25.05 12.99 -17.89
N GLY A 22 -23.93 12.71 -17.22
CA GLY A 22 -22.73 12.16 -17.87
C GLY A 22 -22.89 10.70 -18.35
N TYR A 23 -23.75 9.91 -17.71
CA TYR A 23 -23.94 8.50 -18.12
C TYR A 23 -24.72 8.40 -19.44
N LEU A 24 -25.78 9.19 -19.61
CA LEU A 24 -26.53 9.22 -20.88
C LEU A 24 -25.69 9.77 -22.02
N GLU A 25 -24.87 10.79 -21.75
CA GLU A 25 -23.94 11.36 -22.72
C GLU A 25 -22.82 10.38 -23.11
N MET A 26 -22.27 9.63 -22.14
CA MET A 26 -21.33 8.55 -22.39
C MET A 26 -21.94 7.44 -23.25
N MET A 27 -23.17 7.02 -22.96
CA MET A 27 -23.87 6.00 -23.74
C MET A 27 -24.15 6.45 -25.17
N ASN A 28 -24.47 7.73 -25.38
CA ASN A 28 -24.68 8.28 -26.72
C ASN A 28 -23.37 8.32 -27.55
N ASN A 29 -22.24 8.68 -26.91
CA ASN A 29 -20.92 8.65 -27.54
C ASN A 29 -20.46 7.23 -27.90
N LEU A 30 -20.87 6.22 -27.13
CA LEU A 30 -20.54 4.82 -27.36
C LEU A 30 -21.26 4.25 -28.59
N GLN A 31 -22.50 4.69 -28.84
CA GLN A 31 -23.27 4.28 -30.03
C GLN A 31 -22.67 4.82 -31.33
N GLY A 32 -21.99 5.97 -31.28
CA GLY A 32 -21.28 6.56 -32.42
C GLY A 32 -19.82 6.12 -32.56
N TYR A 33 -19.31 5.28 -31.66
CA TYR A 33 -17.91 4.89 -31.68
C TYR A 33 -17.61 3.98 -32.87
N ARG A 34 -16.87 4.51 -33.85
CA ARG A 34 -16.26 3.70 -34.90
C ARG A 34 -14.82 3.37 -34.47
N PRO A 35 -14.47 2.08 -34.28
CA PRO A 35 -13.11 1.71 -33.93
C PRO A 35 -12.15 2.17 -35.05
N PRO A 36 -10.93 2.60 -34.69
CA PRO A 36 -9.92 3.04 -35.64
C PRO A 36 -9.62 2.01 -36.75
N GLU A 37 -9.31 2.49 -37.95
CA GLU A 37 -9.11 1.69 -39.17
C GLU A 37 -8.04 0.58 -39.03
N TYR A 38 -7.08 0.72 -38.12
CA TYR A 38 -6.09 -0.34 -37.87
C TYR A 38 -6.70 -1.62 -37.26
N PHE A 39 -7.80 -1.52 -36.50
CA PHE A 39 -8.52 -2.67 -35.96
C PHE A 39 -9.29 -3.43 -37.07
N GLN A 40 -9.82 -2.72 -38.05
CA GLN A 40 -10.54 -3.34 -39.17
C GLN A 40 -9.59 -4.12 -40.09
N ARG A 41 -8.37 -3.59 -40.30
CA ARG A 41 -7.32 -4.26 -41.06
C ARG A 41 -6.86 -5.57 -40.38
N GLN A 42 -6.76 -5.61 -39.06
CA GLN A 42 -6.42 -6.82 -38.30
C GLN A 42 -7.51 -7.90 -38.37
N LEU A 43 -8.79 -7.51 -38.40
CA LEU A 43 -9.90 -8.44 -38.54
C LEU A 43 -9.94 -9.05 -39.96
N GLN A 44 -9.72 -8.24 -41.00
CA GLN A 44 -9.63 -8.72 -42.38
C GLN A 44 -8.40 -9.62 -42.63
N GLU A 45 -7.26 -9.35 -41.99
CA GLU A 45 -6.08 -10.23 -42.07
C GLU A 45 -6.30 -11.60 -41.43
N SER A 46 -7.29 -11.72 -40.53
CA SER A 46 -7.57 -12.99 -39.83
C SER A 46 -8.40 -13.98 -40.64
N GLU A 47 -9.11 -13.54 -41.68
CA GLU A 47 -9.97 -14.42 -42.51
C GLU A 47 -9.18 -15.30 -43.50
N GLY A 48 -7.87 -15.07 -43.65
CA GLY A 48 -7.01 -15.78 -44.61
C GLY A 48 -6.03 -16.80 -44.02
N LYS A 49 -6.02 -17.03 -42.69
CA LYS A 49 -5.10 -17.99 -42.05
C LYS A 49 -5.83 -19.30 -41.72
N PRO A 50 -5.33 -20.47 -42.16
CA PRO A 50 -5.93 -21.73 -41.77
C PRO A 50 -5.82 -21.87 -40.25
N THR A 51 -6.95 -22.21 -39.64
CA THR A 51 -7.13 -22.47 -38.21
C THR A 51 -6.33 -23.71 -37.84
N VAL A 52 -5.03 -23.55 -37.61
CA VAL A 52 -4.14 -24.63 -37.19
C VAL A 52 -3.41 -24.15 -35.93
N GLN A 53 -3.47 -24.95 -34.86
CA GLN A 53 -2.89 -24.74 -33.51
C GLN A 53 -3.77 -23.98 -32.49
N LYS A 54 -4.99 -24.45 -32.25
CA LYS A 54 -5.68 -24.14 -30.99
C LYS A 54 -5.25 -25.12 -29.88
N ASP A 55 -5.16 -26.41 -30.22
CA ASP A 55 -4.89 -27.47 -29.24
C ASP A 55 -3.46 -27.44 -28.68
N ALA A 56 -2.44 -27.19 -29.51
CA ALA A 56 -1.05 -27.08 -29.04
C ALA A 56 -0.83 -25.87 -28.11
N ARG A 57 -1.58 -24.78 -28.34
CA ARG A 57 -1.47 -23.55 -27.56
C ARG A 57 -2.13 -23.67 -26.18
N ASP A 58 -3.23 -24.41 -26.09
CA ASP A 58 -3.91 -24.69 -24.82
C ASP A 58 -3.10 -25.65 -23.93
N GLU A 59 -2.41 -26.64 -24.51
CA GLU A 59 -1.51 -27.53 -23.77
C GLU A 59 -0.23 -26.83 -23.27
N ASP A 60 0.34 -25.92 -24.06
CA ASP A 60 1.50 -25.10 -23.65
C ASP A 60 1.11 -24.09 -22.57
N MET A 61 -0.09 -23.49 -22.68
CA MET A 61 -0.60 -22.56 -21.66
C MET A 61 -0.92 -23.29 -20.34
N GLY A 62 -1.49 -24.49 -20.40
CA GLY A 62 -1.73 -25.33 -19.23
C GLY A 62 -0.45 -25.72 -18.50
N ARG A 63 0.62 -26.05 -19.24
CA ARG A 63 1.94 -26.33 -18.66
C ARG A 63 2.59 -25.09 -18.04
N ALA A 64 2.48 -23.94 -18.68
CA ALA A 64 3.00 -22.67 -18.14
C ALA A 64 2.25 -22.27 -16.86
N LEU A 65 0.93 -22.45 -16.81
CA LEU A 65 0.12 -22.17 -15.62
C LEU A 65 0.49 -23.09 -14.45
N ALA A 66 0.65 -24.39 -14.69
CA ALA A 66 1.05 -25.35 -13.67
C ALA A 66 2.46 -25.08 -13.13
N ALA A 67 3.38 -24.66 -14.00
CA ALA A 67 4.72 -24.23 -13.58
C ALA A 67 4.66 -22.95 -12.72
N ALA A 68 3.86 -21.97 -13.12
CA ALA A 68 3.66 -20.72 -12.36
C ALA A 68 3.00 -20.98 -11.00
N GLU A 69 2.03 -21.90 -10.93
CA GLU A 69 1.37 -22.27 -9.67
C GLU A 69 2.34 -22.98 -8.72
N LYS A 70 3.23 -23.83 -9.24
CA LYS A 70 4.29 -24.46 -8.45
C LYS A 70 5.29 -23.43 -7.90
N GLU A 71 5.70 -22.46 -8.71
CA GLU A 71 6.56 -21.37 -8.27
C GLU A 71 5.87 -20.51 -7.21
N PHE A 72 4.61 -20.14 -7.42
CA PHE A 72 3.83 -19.34 -6.48
C PHE A 72 3.61 -20.04 -5.14
N THR A 73 3.27 -21.33 -5.16
CA THR A 73 3.09 -22.13 -3.93
C THR A 73 4.40 -22.30 -3.17
N SER A 74 5.52 -22.49 -3.89
CA SER A 74 6.85 -22.56 -3.27
C SER A 74 7.26 -21.23 -2.63
N ALA A 75 7.00 -20.10 -3.31
CA ALA A 75 7.23 -18.78 -2.76
C ALA A 75 6.36 -18.56 -1.52
N ALA A 76 5.07 -18.86 -1.59
CA ALA A 76 4.15 -18.72 -0.46
C ALA A 76 4.58 -19.56 0.75
N ALA A 77 5.12 -20.77 0.55
CA ALA A 77 5.68 -21.58 1.62
C ALA A 77 6.90 -20.91 2.26
N ARG A 78 7.86 -20.42 1.46
CA ARG A 78 9.05 -19.70 1.95
C ARG A 78 8.69 -18.43 2.73
N TRP A 79 7.67 -17.70 2.27
CA TRP A 79 7.15 -16.53 3.00
C TRP A 79 6.53 -16.93 4.34
N ARG A 80 5.74 -18.01 4.39
CA ARG A 80 5.18 -18.51 5.66
C ARG A 80 6.28 -18.96 6.62
N GLU A 81 7.32 -19.62 6.13
CA GLU A 81 8.49 -20.00 6.94
C GLU A 81 9.24 -18.78 7.46
N ALA A 82 9.48 -17.77 6.61
CA ALA A 82 10.13 -16.53 7.01
C ALA A 82 9.32 -15.75 8.07
N LEU A 83 7.99 -15.73 7.93
CA LEU A 83 7.11 -15.12 8.92
C LEU A 83 7.06 -15.93 10.22
N ALA A 84 7.13 -17.26 10.15
CA ALA A 84 7.18 -18.12 11.34
C ALA A 84 8.52 -18.02 12.09
N LEU A 85 9.61 -17.68 11.39
CA LEU A 85 10.93 -17.41 11.96
C LEU A 85 11.04 -16.03 12.61
N GLN A 86 10.13 -15.08 12.32
CA GLN A 86 9.97 -13.85 13.11
C GLN A 86 9.27 -14.15 14.45
N ARG A 87 9.90 -15.00 15.26
CA ARG A 87 9.55 -15.19 16.67
C ARG A 87 10.28 -14.14 17.52
N ASP A 88 9.47 -13.30 18.16
CA ASP A 88 9.71 -12.63 19.45
C ASP A 88 10.88 -11.63 19.62
N GLU A 89 11.57 -11.21 18.56
CA GLU A 89 12.39 -10.00 18.65
C GLU A 89 11.66 -8.85 17.99
N GLU A 90 11.15 -7.94 18.81
CA GLU A 90 10.66 -6.66 18.36
C GLU A 90 11.76 -5.99 17.53
N LEU A 91 11.59 -5.97 16.20
CA LEU A 91 12.50 -5.34 15.24
C LEU A 91 12.66 -3.82 15.46
N PHE A 92 11.94 -3.28 16.43
CA PHE A 92 11.96 -1.88 16.82
C PHE A 92 12.74 -1.72 18.10
N PHE A 93 13.74 -0.85 18.06
CA PHE A 93 14.48 -0.44 19.24
C PHE A 93 13.52 0.13 20.29
N LYS A 94 13.43 -0.54 21.44
CA LYS A 94 12.72 -0.05 22.62
C LYS A 94 13.72 0.52 23.63
N PRO A 95 13.71 1.84 23.87
CA PRO A 95 14.62 2.44 24.83
C PRO A 95 14.30 1.96 26.26
N ASP A 96 15.34 1.75 27.06
CA ASP A 96 15.21 1.45 28.50
C ASP A 96 14.42 2.58 29.20
N ALA A 97 13.42 2.21 30.01
CA ALA A 97 12.52 3.18 30.64
C ALA A 97 13.23 4.15 31.61
N ARG A 98 14.34 3.73 32.25
CA ARG A 98 15.15 4.60 33.12
C ARG A 98 16.06 5.51 32.29
N LEU A 99 16.51 5.05 31.13
CA LEU A 99 17.27 5.87 30.19
C LEU A 99 16.37 6.95 29.56
N TRP A 100 15.16 6.57 29.12
CA TRP A 100 14.16 7.50 28.57
C TRP A 100 13.84 8.63 29.54
N LYS A 101 13.51 8.31 30.81
CA LYS A 101 13.22 9.33 31.84
C LYS A 101 14.39 10.26 32.12
N ARG A 102 15.62 9.75 32.08
CA ARG A 102 16.83 10.58 32.27
C ARG A 102 17.04 11.56 31.12
N LEU A 103 16.71 11.15 29.89
CA LEU A 103 16.90 11.93 28.68
C LEU A 103 15.69 12.78 28.29
N GLU A 104 14.57 12.66 29.00
CA GLU A 104 13.32 13.39 28.69
C GLU A 104 13.52 14.92 28.65
N GLY A 105 14.40 15.47 29.49
CA GLY A 105 14.78 16.89 29.47
C GLY A 105 15.49 17.31 28.17
N ALA A 106 16.17 16.40 27.48
CA ALA A 106 16.84 16.65 26.21
C ALA A 106 15.86 16.91 25.06
N LYS A 107 14.57 16.57 25.21
CA LYS A 107 13.52 16.87 24.23
C LYS A 107 13.27 18.38 24.09
N THR A 108 13.34 19.12 25.19
CA THR A 108 13.01 20.56 25.22
C THR A 108 14.23 21.45 25.47
N GLN A 109 15.30 20.91 26.04
CA GLN A 109 16.50 21.66 26.40
C GLN A 109 17.72 21.15 25.63
N PRO A 110 18.28 21.94 24.69
CA PRO A 110 19.50 21.58 23.96
C PRO A 110 20.69 21.32 24.87
N GLN A 111 20.76 22.03 26.00
CA GLN A 111 21.82 21.86 27.00
C GLN A 111 21.77 20.46 27.62
N ALA A 112 20.58 19.95 27.95
CA ALA A 112 20.42 18.61 28.51
C ALA A 112 20.79 17.50 27.50
N ALA A 113 20.60 17.75 26.20
CA ALA A 113 21.11 16.87 25.14
C ALA A 113 22.64 16.89 25.06
N ALA A 114 23.24 18.08 25.14
CA ALA A 114 24.70 18.23 25.16
C ALA A 114 25.32 17.57 26.41
N ASP A 115 24.68 17.70 27.57
CA ASP A 115 25.11 17.09 28.82
C ASP A 115 25.01 15.54 28.78
N ALA A 116 23.99 15.00 28.12
CA ALA A 116 23.86 13.56 27.90
C ALA A 116 24.95 12.99 26.97
N LEU A 117 25.53 13.84 26.11
CA LEU A 117 26.59 13.50 25.18
C LEU A 117 27.98 13.89 25.71
N SER A 118 28.07 14.64 26.81
CA SER A 118 29.33 15.12 27.38
C SER A 118 30.00 14.04 28.24
N GLY A 119 30.51 13.00 27.57
CA GLY A 119 31.25 11.92 28.23
C GLY A 119 31.23 10.62 27.46
N ARG A 120 31.34 9.49 28.17
CA ARG A 120 31.09 8.17 27.58
C ARG A 120 29.59 7.94 27.47
N PHE A 121 29.09 7.98 26.24
CA PHE A 121 27.70 7.61 25.91
C PHE A 121 27.65 6.23 25.25
N SER A 122 26.51 5.57 25.38
CA SER A 122 26.25 4.27 24.74
C SER A 122 25.48 4.45 23.43
N ALA A 123 25.47 3.42 22.57
CA ALA A 123 24.63 3.41 21.38
C ALA A 123 23.15 3.60 21.72
N ASP A 124 22.69 3.01 22.83
CA ASP A 124 21.31 3.15 23.32
C ASP A 124 20.99 4.59 23.72
N THR A 125 21.97 5.32 24.29
CA THR A 125 21.83 6.75 24.63
C THR A 125 21.58 7.57 23.37
N LEU A 126 22.34 7.31 22.29
CA LEU A 126 22.17 7.98 21.01
C LEU A 126 20.83 7.65 20.36
N ALA A 127 20.47 6.37 20.31
CA ALA A 127 19.21 5.91 19.73
C ALA A 127 18.00 6.51 20.49
N THR A 128 18.10 6.60 21.81
CA THR A 128 17.05 7.23 22.65
C THR A 128 16.95 8.74 22.42
N LEU A 129 18.08 9.45 22.30
CA LEU A 129 18.09 10.88 21.98
C LEU A 129 17.50 11.17 20.59
N VAL A 130 17.78 10.31 19.61
CA VAL A 130 17.19 10.40 18.27
C VAL A 130 15.68 10.23 18.32
N LEU A 131 15.18 9.27 19.13
CA LEU A 131 13.73 9.07 19.32
C LEU A 131 13.04 10.22 20.06
N LEU A 132 13.77 11.01 20.86
CA LEU A 132 13.21 12.10 21.65
C LEU A 132 13.12 13.43 20.87
N ARG A 133 13.82 13.57 19.75
CA ARG A 133 13.86 14.77 18.90
C ARG A 133 12.71 14.81 17.91
#